data_AF-A0A9X0A6Q1-F1
#
_entry.id   AF-A0A9X0A6Q1-F1
#
_cell.length_a   1.000
_cell.length_b   1.000
_cell.length_c   1.000
_cell.angle_alpha   90.00
_cell.angle_beta   90.00
_cell.angle_gamma   90.00
#
_symmetry.space_group_name_H-M   'P 1'
#
loop_
_entity.id
_entity.type
_entity.pdbx_description
1 polymer ?
#
loop_
_entity_poly.entity_id
_entity_poly.type
_entity_poly.pdbx_seq_one_letter_code
_entity_poly.pdbx_strand_id
1 'polypeptide(L)'
;MGTQHNSHIVNDTGGIIKITLTDNDNRNTTQIIQHREFVCIPTCKGRNTLSVITKNSARTEWNPKASACYTDDSDRSFIVEKVGGEVNICRTKYGKIWVKETSLR
;
A
#
# COMPACT_ATOMS: atom_id res chain seq x y z
N MET A 1 2.82 -11.64 -22.23
CA MET A 1 2.35 -10.55 -21.36
C MET A 1 1.08 -11.01 -20.67
N GLY A 2 1.07 -11.05 -19.33
CA GLY A 2 -0.14 -11.41 -18.57
C GLY A 2 -1.21 -10.32 -18.64
N THR A 3 -2.44 -10.63 -18.24
CA THR A 3 -3.53 -9.65 -18.11
C THR A 3 -3.08 -8.49 -17.20
N GLN A 4 -3.26 -7.25 -17.66
CA GLN A 4 -2.98 -6.06 -16.87
C GLN A 4 -4.07 -5.87 -15.81
N HIS A 5 -3.66 -5.61 -14.58
CA HIS A 5 -4.48 -5.25 -13.44
C HIS A 5 -4.04 -3.89 -12.90
N ASN A 6 -4.79 -3.33 -11.95
CA ASN A 6 -4.45 -2.10 -11.27
C ASN A 6 -4.62 -2.27 -9.76
N SER A 7 -3.58 -1.95 -9.00
CA SER A 7 -3.66 -1.86 -7.54
C SER A 7 -3.74 -0.39 -7.13
N HIS A 8 -4.79 -0.04 -6.39
CA HIS A 8 -4.89 1.26 -5.73
C HIS A 8 -4.26 1.17 -4.34
N ILE A 9 -3.53 2.20 -3.95
CA ILE A 9 -2.90 2.28 -2.64
C ILE A 9 -3.25 3.62 -2.03
N VAL A 10 -3.92 3.59 -0.89
CA VAL A 10 -4.41 4.75 -0.16
C VAL A 10 -3.56 4.97 1.09
N ASN A 11 -3.20 6.23 1.37
CA ASN A 11 -2.50 6.59 2.60
C ASN A 11 -3.44 7.27 3.62
N ASP A 12 -3.76 6.53 4.68
CA ASP A 12 -4.53 7.00 5.84
C ASP A 12 -3.69 6.98 7.14
N THR A 13 -2.37 7.16 7.03
CA THR A 13 -1.46 7.08 8.20
C THR A 13 -1.35 8.38 9.01
N GLY A 14 -1.95 9.48 8.54
CA GLY A 14 -1.75 10.83 9.10
C GLY A 14 -0.41 11.47 8.72
N GLY A 15 0.45 10.79 7.96
CA GLY A 15 1.77 11.27 7.56
C GLY A 15 2.13 10.92 6.13
N ILE A 16 3.41 11.13 5.76
CA ILE A 16 3.93 10.78 4.43
C ILE A 16 4.48 9.36 4.47
N ILE A 17 4.12 8.55 3.47
CA ILE A 17 4.66 7.20 3.29
C ILE A 17 5.46 7.10 2.00
N LYS A 18 6.47 6.23 2.00
CA LYS A 18 7.09 5.69 0.80
C LYS A 18 6.66 4.24 0.67
N ILE A 19 6.20 3.89 -0.51
CA ILE A 19 5.76 2.55 -0.86
C ILE A 19 6.68 1.94 -1.92
N THR A 20 6.78 0.61 -1.88
CA THR A 20 7.31 -0.20 -2.98
C THR A 20 6.30 -1.30 -3.24
N LEU A 21 5.73 -1.34 -4.45
CA LEU A 21 4.87 -2.41 -4.92
C LEU A 21 5.68 -3.30 -5.86
N THR A 22 5.85 -4.57 -5.49
CA THR A 22 6.43 -5.62 -6.32
C THR A 22 5.31 -6.43 -6.94
N ASP A 23 5.19 -6.43 -8.26
CA ASP A 23 4.17 -7.23 -8.95
C ASP A 23 4.62 -8.69 -9.17
N ASN A 24 3.72 -9.51 -9.71
CA ASN A 24 3.96 -10.93 -9.97
C ASN A 24 5.09 -11.21 -10.98
N ASP A 25 5.46 -10.23 -11.82
CA ASP A 25 6.59 -10.31 -12.75
C ASP A 25 7.90 -9.81 -12.09
N ASN A 26 7.88 -9.58 -10.78
CA ASN A 26 8.97 -9.03 -9.96
C ASN A 26 9.36 -7.59 -10.35
N ARG A 27 8.46 -6.82 -10.97
CA ARG A 27 8.70 -5.41 -11.26
C ARG A 27 8.38 -4.59 -10.04
N ASN A 28 9.29 -3.69 -9.69
CA ASN A 28 9.16 -2.80 -8.53
C ASN A 28 8.72 -1.41 -8.97
N THR A 29 7.64 -0.91 -8.37
CA THR A 29 7.23 0.49 -8.50
C THR A 29 7.32 1.16 -7.13
N THR A 30 8.05 2.27 -7.05
CA THR A 30 8.20 3.05 -5.81
C THR A 30 7.48 4.39 -5.94
N GLN A 31 6.70 4.77 -4.94
CA GLN A 31 6.04 6.08 -4.89
C GLN A 31 6.06 6.67 -3.47
N ILE A 32 5.93 7.99 -3.39
CA ILE A 32 5.72 8.73 -2.15
C ILE A 32 4.29 9.24 -2.17
N ILE A 33 3.54 9.02 -1.09
CA ILE A 33 2.11 9.34 -1.00
C ILE A 33 1.90 10.21 0.24
N GLN A 34 1.28 11.37 0.11
CA GLN A 34 0.92 12.20 1.27
C GLN A 34 -0.35 11.69 1.96
N HIS A 35 -0.63 12.19 3.16
CA HIS A 35 -1.83 11.79 3.89
C HIS A 35 -3.09 12.18 3.11
N ARG A 36 -4.05 11.26 3.00
CA ARG A 36 -5.29 11.39 2.22
C ARG A 36 -5.08 11.50 0.72
N GLU A 37 -3.94 11.03 0.23
CA GLU A 37 -3.74 10.77 -1.20
C GLU A 37 -3.83 9.27 -1.49
N PHE A 38 -4.01 8.97 -2.78
CA PHE A 38 -3.93 7.62 -3.30
C PHE A 38 -3.19 7.61 -4.63
N VAL A 39 -2.67 6.45 -4.98
CA VAL A 39 -2.08 6.18 -6.28
C VAL A 39 -2.71 4.95 -6.91
N CYS A 40 -2.76 4.92 -8.24
CA CYS A 40 -3.10 3.74 -9.02
C CYS A 40 -1.84 3.24 -9.71
N ILE A 41 -1.44 2.00 -9.44
CA ILE A 41 -0.26 1.38 -10.04
C ILE A 41 -0.71 0.24 -10.94
N PRO A 42 -0.39 0.27 -12.24
CA PRO A 42 -0.61 -0.87 -13.12
C PRO A 42 0.29 -2.05 -12.70
N THR A 43 -0.30 -3.24 -12.62
CA THR A 43 0.39 -4.48 -12.27
C THR A 43 0.06 -5.59 -13.27
N CYS A 44 0.82 -6.68 -13.26
CA CYS A 44 0.38 -7.91 -13.92
C CYS A 44 -0.57 -8.70 -13.00
N LYS A 45 -1.37 -9.58 -13.60
CA LYS A 45 -2.19 -10.54 -12.88
C LYS A 45 -1.31 -11.48 -12.06
N GLY A 46 -1.65 -11.65 -10.78
CA GLY A 46 -0.98 -12.59 -9.88
C GLY A 46 -0.86 -12.03 -8.46
N ARG A 47 0.20 -12.42 -7.75
CA ARG A 47 0.47 -11.96 -6.37
C ARG A 47 1.33 -10.69 -6.40
N ASN A 48 0.86 -9.65 -5.74
CA ASN A 48 1.57 -8.39 -5.55
C ASN A 48 1.98 -8.24 -4.09
N THR A 49 3.18 -7.75 -3.84
CA THR A 49 3.68 -7.45 -2.49
C THR A 49 3.84 -5.95 -2.32
N LEU A 50 3.14 -5.38 -1.35
CA LEU A 50 3.27 -3.98 -0.96
C LEU A 50 4.16 -3.88 0.28
N SER A 51 5.27 -3.15 0.17
CA SER A 51 6.09 -2.70 1.29
C SER A 51 5.90 -1.20 1.52
N VAL A 52 5.82 -0.80 2.79
CA VAL A 52 5.60 0.59 3.19
C VAL A 52 6.62 0.98 4.24
N ILE A 53 7.17 2.18 4.14
CA ILE A 53 7.91 2.84 5.22
C ILE A 53 7.33 4.24 5.46
N THR A 54 7.21 4.65 6.72
CA THR A 54 6.75 6.00 7.06
C THR A 54 7.92 6.97 7.15
N LYS A 55 7.65 8.25 6.88
CA LYS A 55 8.60 9.32 7.17
C LYS A 55 8.59 9.61 8.67
N ASN A 56 9.76 9.85 9.26
CA ASN A 56 9.82 10.37 10.62
C ASN A 56 9.20 11.78 10.64
N SER A 57 8.29 12.07 11.56
CA SER A 57 7.68 13.40 11.66
C SER A 57 8.61 14.45 12.28
N ALA A 58 9.58 14.00 13.09
CA ALA A 58 10.55 14.87 13.76
C ALA A 58 11.86 15.05 12.99
N ARG A 59 12.07 14.29 11.89
CA ARG A 59 13.29 14.32 11.08
C ARG A 59 12.93 14.25 9.60
N THR A 60 13.80 14.70 8.71
CA THR A 60 13.58 14.57 7.25
C THR A 60 13.82 13.16 6.70
N GLU A 61 14.11 12.19 7.58
CA GLU A 61 14.53 10.82 7.25
C GLU A 61 13.35 9.83 7.21
N TRP A 62 13.52 8.75 6.44
CA TRP A 62 12.60 7.60 6.47
C TRP A 62 12.82 6.79 7.75
N ASN A 63 11.74 6.21 8.30
CA ASN A 63 11.79 5.38 9.50
C ASN A 63 11.57 3.90 9.15
N PRO A 64 12.63 3.09 8.98
CA PRO A 64 12.49 1.67 8.64
C PRO A 64 11.81 0.85 9.73
N LYS A 65 11.85 1.31 10.99
CA LYS A 65 11.18 0.63 12.12
C LYS A 65 9.66 0.80 12.10
N ALA A 66 9.15 1.81 11.40
CA ALA A 66 7.73 2.03 11.18
C ALA A 66 7.40 1.66 9.73
N SER A 67 7.51 0.36 9.47
CA SER A 67 7.31 -0.26 8.17
C SER A 67 6.34 -1.44 8.25
N ALA A 68 5.78 -1.81 7.11
CA ALA A 68 4.90 -2.96 6.97
C ALA A 68 5.08 -3.59 5.59
N CYS A 69 4.79 -4.89 5.49
CA CYS A 69 4.80 -5.62 4.23
C CYS A 69 3.57 -6.54 4.17
N TYR A 70 2.90 -6.58 3.02
CA TYR A 70 1.71 -7.39 2.82
C TYR A 70 1.60 -7.86 1.37
N THR A 71 1.31 -9.15 1.18
CA THR A 71 1.18 -9.78 -0.14
C THR A 71 -0.25 -10.24 -0.38
N ASP A 72 -0.77 -9.90 -1.55
CA ASP A 72 -2.14 -10.23 -1.92
C ASP A 72 -2.32 -10.35 -3.43
N ASP A 73 -3.52 -10.71 -3.86
CA ASP A 73 -3.86 -10.83 -5.27
C ASP A 73 -4.00 -9.45 -5.95
N SER A 74 -3.60 -9.38 -7.21
CA SER A 74 -3.56 -8.14 -8.03
C SER A 74 -4.92 -7.48 -8.30
N ASP A 75 -6.03 -8.16 -8.01
CA ASP A 75 -7.38 -7.59 -8.03
C ASP A 75 -7.73 -6.83 -6.75
N ARG A 76 -6.83 -6.87 -5.74
CA ARG A 76 -6.98 -6.15 -4.48
C ARG A 76 -6.27 -4.81 -4.52
N SER A 77 -6.82 -3.91 -3.73
CA SER A 77 -6.28 -2.60 -3.45
C SER A 77 -6.06 -2.47 -1.95
N PHE A 78 -5.17 -1.56 -1.56
CA PHE A 78 -4.62 -1.47 -0.21
C PHE A 78 -4.94 -0.12 0.42
N ILE A 79 -5.23 -0.13 1.71
CA ILE A 79 -5.24 1.05 2.56
C ILE A 79 -4.15 0.89 3.61
N VAL A 80 -3.32 1.91 3.75
CA VAL A 80 -2.25 1.96 4.74
C VAL A 80 -2.70 2.88 5.86
N GLU A 81 -2.79 2.36 7.07
CA GLU A 81 -3.25 3.10 8.25
C GLU A 81 -2.23 3.01 9.39
N LYS A 82 -2.41 3.84 10.43
CA LYS A 82 -1.62 3.78 11.65
C LYS A 82 -2.52 3.36 12.81
N VAL A 83 -2.27 2.19 13.38
CA VAL A 83 -3.03 1.63 14.52
C VAL A 83 -2.08 1.49 15.70
N GLY A 84 -2.42 2.09 16.84
CA GLY A 84 -1.60 2.00 18.05
C GLY A 84 -0.17 2.54 17.92
N GLY A 85 0.11 3.38 16.92
CA GLY A 85 1.46 3.86 16.63
C GLY A 85 2.20 3.12 15.51
N GLU A 86 1.66 1.98 15.06
CA GLU A 86 2.29 1.09 14.08
C GLU A 86 1.63 1.17 12.71
N VAL A 87 2.42 0.99 11.66
CA VAL A 87 1.95 1.01 10.27
C VAL A 87 1.29 -0.33 9.96
N ASN A 88 0.08 -0.28 9.42
CA ASN A 88 -0.69 -1.45 9.04
C ASN A 88 -1.11 -1.33 7.57
N ILE A 89 -1.09 -2.45 6.87
CA ILE A 89 -1.59 -2.56 5.49
C ILE A 89 -2.83 -3.44 5.53
N CYS A 90 -3.93 -2.92 5.00
CA CYS A 90 -5.19 -3.63 4.95
C CYS A 90 -5.75 -3.65 3.53
N ARG A 91 -6.66 -4.59 3.26
CA ARG A 91 -7.44 -4.62 2.02
C ARG A 91 -8.49 -3.52 2.02
N THR A 92 -8.73 -2.96 0.85
CA THR A 92 -9.90 -2.12 0.59
C THR A 92 -11.08 -2.97 0.16
N LYS A 93 -12.30 -2.52 0.47
CA LYS A 93 -13.53 -3.09 -0.07
C LYS A 93 -13.58 -2.91 -1.59
N TYR A 94 -13.99 -3.96 -2.32
CA TYR A 94 -14.12 -3.91 -3.77
C TYR A 94 -14.99 -2.72 -4.23
N GLY A 95 -14.49 -1.95 -5.20
CA GLY A 95 -15.13 -0.73 -5.71
C GLY A 95 -15.12 0.48 -4.76
N LYS A 96 -14.54 0.36 -3.55
CA LYS A 96 -14.49 1.43 -2.54
C LYS A 96 -13.09 1.51 -1.90
N ILE A 97 -12.14 2.14 -2.59
CA ILE A 97 -10.73 2.19 -2.20
C ILE A 97 -10.47 2.88 -0.83
N TRP A 98 -11.37 3.75 -0.39
CA TRP A 98 -11.25 4.45 0.90
C TRP A 98 -11.86 3.68 2.08
N VAL A 99 -12.43 2.51 1.84
CA VAL A 99 -13.13 1.72 2.86
C VAL A 99 -12.35 0.44 3.09
N LYS A 100 -11.86 0.23 4.33
CA LYS A 100 -11.22 -1.01 4.74
C LYS A 100 -12.19 -2.19 4.68
N GLU A 101 -11.71 -3.34 4.21
CA GLU A 101 -12.44 -4.61 4.30
C GLU A 101 -12.41 -5.10 5.77
N THR A 102 -13.57 -5.18 6.42
CA THR A 102 -13.70 -5.54 7.84
C THR A 102 -14.00 -7.02 8.08
N SER A 103 -14.13 -7.81 7.01
CA SER A 103 -14.52 -9.22 7.09
C SER A 103 -13.35 -10.09 6.65
N LEU A 104 -12.72 -10.77 7.61
CA LEU A 104 -11.87 -11.93 7.33
C LEU A 104 -12.79 -13.01 6.73
N ARG A 105 -12.62 -13.31 5.44
CA ARG A 105 -13.05 -14.59 4.90
C ARG A 105 -11.86 -15.53 4.94
#